data_AF-A0A7J4V2V4-F1
#
_entry.id   AF-A0A7J4V2V4-F1
#
_cell.length_a   1.000
_cell.length_b   1.000
_cell.length_c   1.000
_cell.angle_alpha   90.00
_cell.angle_beta   90.00
_cell.angle_gamma   90.00
#
_symmetry.space_group_name_H-M   'P 1'
#
loop_
_entity.id
_entity.type
_entity.pdbx_description
1 polymer ?
#
loop_
_entity_poly.entity_id
_entity_poly.type
_entity_poly.pdbx_seq_one_letter_code
_entity_poly.pdbx_strand_id
1 'polypeptide(L)'
;MFSDLHGEGVTTIMDRSAAQGAQCKFGSLGLCCRICLQGPCRINPMGKEPTTGICGARDYTIVARYIDRMIAGGTASHSAHGKEIAHVLLGVAEGKIKDY
;
A
#
# COMPACT_ATOMS: atom_id res chain seq x y z
N MET A 1 -15.14 24.40 0.17
CA MET A 1 -13.73 23.99 -0.03
C MET A 1 -13.55 23.15 -1.30
N PHE A 2 -14.00 21.89 -1.37
CA PHE A 2 -13.74 21.07 -2.57
C PHE A 2 -14.46 21.56 -3.84
N SER A 3 -15.70 22.06 -3.71
CA SER A 3 -16.43 22.66 -4.85
C SER A 3 -15.79 23.96 -5.34
N ASP A 4 -15.26 24.78 -4.43
CA ASP A 4 -14.62 26.05 -4.77
C ASP A 4 -13.30 25.78 -5.51
N LEU A 5 -12.47 24.88 -4.99
CA LEU A 5 -11.23 24.42 -5.65
C LEU A 5 -11.50 23.83 -7.04
N HIS A 6 -12.57 23.04 -7.17
CA HIS A 6 -12.96 22.50 -8.47
C HIS A 6 -13.42 23.61 -9.44
N GLY A 7 -14.16 24.62 -8.95
CA GLY A 7 -14.55 25.80 -9.73
C GLY A 7 -13.36 26.66 -10.18
N GLU A 8 -12.28 26.68 -9.41
CA GLU A 8 -11.00 27.32 -9.76
C GLU A 8 -10.13 26.46 -10.69
N GLY A 9 -10.60 25.27 -11.10
CA GLY A 9 -9.86 24.35 -11.96
C GLY A 9 -8.75 23.58 -11.25
N VAL A 10 -8.69 23.62 -9.90
CA VAL A 10 -7.70 22.88 -9.13
C VAL A 10 -8.13 21.42 -9.02
N THR A 11 -7.29 20.52 -9.51
CA THR A 11 -7.57 19.07 -9.48
C THR A 11 -7.55 18.51 -8.05
N THR A 12 -8.66 17.92 -7.63
CA THR A 12 -8.84 17.33 -6.30
C THR A 12 -8.70 15.80 -6.31
N ILE A 13 -8.79 15.18 -5.13
CA ILE A 13 -8.84 13.72 -5.00
C ILE A 13 -10.09 13.12 -5.68
N MET A 14 -11.20 13.85 -5.71
CA MET A 14 -12.45 13.40 -6.32
C MET A 14 -12.29 13.30 -7.84
N ASP A 15 -11.65 14.29 -8.45
CA ASP A 15 -11.35 14.29 -9.89
C ASP A 15 -10.43 13.13 -10.26
N ARG A 16 -9.38 12.87 -9.46
CA ARG A 16 -8.47 11.73 -9.68
C ARG A 16 -9.16 10.38 -9.49
N SER A 17 -10.06 10.28 -8.52
CA SER A 17 -10.86 9.07 -8.29
C SER A 17 -11.81 8.80 -9.47
N ALA A 18 -12.52 9.83 -9.93
CA ALA A 18 -13.39 9.75 -11.10
C ALA A 18 -12.60 9.38 -12.37
N ALA A 19 -11.41 9.98 -12.57
CA ALA A 19 -10.54 9.68 -13.71
C ALA A 19 -10.00 8.24 -13.72
N GLN A 20 -9.91 7.57 -12.57
CA GLN A 20 -9.58 6.14 -12.52
C GLN A 20 -10.71 5.22 -12.96
N GLY A 21 -11.97 5.69 -12.93
CA GLY A 21 -13.13 4.91 -13.33
C GLY A 21 -13.24 3.58 -12.59
N ALA A 22 -13.56 2.51 -13.33
CA ALA A 22 -13.62 1.17 -12.76
C ALA A 22 -12.21 0.66 -12.41
N GLN A 23 -11.94 0.53 -11.12
CA GLN A 23 -10.64 0.04 -10.63
C GLN A 23 -10.39 -1.43 -11.00
N CYS A 24 -9.12 -1.79 -11.17
CA CYS A 24 -8.71 -3.14 -11.57
C CYS A 24 -9.19 -4.21 -10.56
N LYS A 25 -10.04 -5.13 -11.03
CA LYS A 25 -10.64 -6.16 -10.18
C LYS A 25 -9.61 -7.12 -9.59
N PHE A 26 -8.58 -7.52 -10.35
CA PHE A 26 -7.50 -8.37 -9.84
C PHE A 26 -6.73 -7.71 -8.69
N GLY A 27 -6.48 -6.39 -8.79
CA GLY A 27 -5.85 -5.62 -7.71
C GLY A 27 -6.75 -5.53 -6.49
N SER A 28 -8.03 -5.20 -6.67
CA SER A 28 -8.99 -5.06 -5.57
C SER A 28 -9.23 -6.37 -4.78
N LEU A 29 -9.08 -7.52 -5.45
CA LEU A 29 -9.21 -8.84 -4.81
C LEU A 29 -7.88 -9.38 -4.27
N GLY A 30 -6.76 -8.66 -4.46
CA GLY A 30 -5.44 -9.14 -4.06
C GLY A 30 -4.91 -10.30 -4.91
N LEU A 31 -5.46 -10.53 -6.10
CA LEU A 31 -5.12 -11.64 -7.01
C LEU A 31 -4.05 -11.27 -8.05
N CYS A 32 -3.29 -10.20 -7.82
CA CYS A 32 -2.20 -9.73 -8.70
C CYS A 32 -0.87 -9.77 -7.94
N CYS A 33 0.11 -10.51 -8.45
CA CYS A 33 1.44 -10.65 -7.86
C CYS A 33 2.50 -9.97 -8.73
N ARG A 34 3.29 -9.07 -8.12
CA ARG A 34 4.40 -8.32 -8.76
C ARG A 34 5.69 -8.41 -7.94
N ILE A 35 5.92 -9.55 -7.30
CA ILE A 35 7.01 -9.74 -6.32
C ILE A 35 8.36 -10.01 -7.00
N CYS A 36 8.35 -10.57 -8.20
CA CYS A 36 9.55 -10.90 -8.96
C CYS A 36 9.44 -10.48 -10.44
N LEU A 37 10.51 -10.67 -11.19
CA LEU A 37 10.63 -10.26 -12.59
C LEU A 37 9.89 -11.16 -13.59
N GLN A 38 9.38 -12.33 -13.17
CA GLN A 38 8.55 -13.18 -14.02
C GLN A 38 7.11 -12.69 -14.13
N GLY A 39 6.65 -11.86 -13.18
CA GLY A 39 5.31 -11.28 -13.19
C GLY A 39 5.13 -10.15 -14.21
N PRO A 40 3.97 -9.48 -14.23
CA PRO A 40 2.86 -9.62 -13.29
C PRO A 40 2.09 -10.94 -13.47
N CYS A 41 1.93 -11.70 -12.38
CA CYS A 41 1.01 -12.84 -12.36
C CYS A 41 -0.37 -12.37 -11.91
N ARG A 42 -1.43 -12.97 -12.44
CA ARG A 42 -2.82 -12.78 -11.96
C ARG A 42 -3.51 -14.12 -11.82
N ILE A 43 -4.49 -14.21 -10.92
CA ILE A 43 -5.37 -15.39 -10.79
C ILE A 43 -6.79 -15.02 -11.18
N ASN A 44 -7.45 -15.86 -11.97
CA ASN A 44 -8.84 -15.64 -12.34
C ASN A 44 -9.77 -15.94 -11.15
N PRO A 45 -10.58 -14.97 -10.68
CA PRO A 45 -11.47 -15.20 -9.54
C PRO A 45 -12.62 -16.20 -9.83
N MET A 46 -12.86 -16.55 -11.10
CA MET A 46 -13.90 -17.50 -11.50
C MET A 46 -13.41 -18.96 -11.54
N GLY A 47 -12.18 -19.25 -11.08
CA GLY A 47 -11.62 -20.61 -11.10
C GLY A 47 -11.22 -21.14 -12.48
N LYS A 48 -11.19 -20.27 -13.50
CA LYS A 48 -10.62 -20.57 -14.82
C LYS A 48 -9.11 -20.28 -14.82
N GLU A 49 -8.40 -20.72 -15.85
CA GLU A 49 -7.00 -20.31 -16.00
C GLU A 49 -6.87 -18.77 -16.16
N PRO A 50 -5.79 -18.16 -15.64
CA PRO A 50 -4.73 -18.76 -14.81
C PRO A 50 -5.19 -19.07 -13.38
N THR A 51 -4.91 -20.29 -12.89
CA THR A 51 -5.22 -20.74 -11.50
C THR A 51 -4.02 -20.67 -10.54
N THR A 52 -2.82 -20.43 -11.09
CA THR A 52 -1.57 -20.21 -10.34
C THR A 52 -0.71 -19.12 -10.99
N GLY A 53 0.23 -18.54 -10.24
CA GLY A 53 1.31 -17.74 -10.80
C GLY A 53 2.38 -18.62 -11.47
N ILE A 54 3.28 -18.01 -12.23
CA ILE A 54 4.34 -18.73 -12.98
C ILE A 54 5.20 -19.63 -12.07
N CYS A 55 5.45 -19.20 -10.83
CA CYS A 55 6.21 -19.99 -9.85
C CYS A 55 5.37 -21.04 -9.09
N GLY A 56 4.09 -21.24 -9.45
CA GLY A 56 3.15 -22.15 -8.78
C GLY A 56 2.40 -21.55 -7.59
N ALA A 57 2.61 -20.27 -7.27
CA ALA A 57 1.87 -19.61 -6.18
C ALA A 57 0.36 -19.55 -6.48
N ARG A 58 -0.45 -20.15 -5.61
CA ARG A 58 -1.92 -20.12 -5.68
C ARG A 58 -2.48 -18.79 -5.17
N ASP A 59 -3.76 -18.56 -5.45
CA ASP A 59 -4.57 -17.44 -4.98
C ASP A 59 -4.33 -17.09 -3.50
N TYR A 60 -4.49 -18.03 -2.58
CA TYR A 60 -4.33 -17.78 -1.14
C TYR A 60 -2.92 -17.29 -0.78
N THR A 61 -1.89 -17.79 -1.48
CA THR A 61 -0.51 -17.35 -1.26
C THR A 61 -0.30 -15.93 -1.77
N ILE A 62 -0.86 -15.61 -2.93
CA ILE A 62 -0.76 -14.27 -3.54
C ILE A 62 -1.52 -13.24 -2.67
N VAL A 63 -2.73 -13.58 -2.22
CA VAL A 63 -3.55 -12.72 -1.34
C VAL A 63 -2.87 -12.51 0.02
N ALA A 64 -2.36 -13.58 0.65
CA ALA A 64 -1.65 -13.45 1.92
C ALA A 64 -0.43 -12.51 1.80
N ARG A 65 0.39 -12.69 0.76
CA ARG A 65 1.55 -11.81 0.51
C ARG A 65 1.17 -10.36 0.22
N TYR A 66 0.03 -10.13 -0.44
CA TYR A 66 -0.49 -8.79 -0.66
C TYR A 66 -0.85 -8.13 0.68
N ILE A 67 -1.62 -8.82 1.52
CA ILE A 67 -2.01 -8.32 2.84
C ILE A 67 -0.80 -8.10 3.74
N ASP A 68 0.13 -9.06 3.83
CA ASP A 68 1.33 -8.97 4.65
C ASP A 68 2.18 -7.74 4.28
N ARG A 69 2.29 -7.40 3.00
CA ARG A 69 3.02 -6.19 2.57
C ARG A 69 2.31 -4.90 2.95
N MET A 70 0.98 -4.86 2.91
CA MET A 70 0.20 -3.70 3.37
C MET A 70 0.36 -3.51 4.88
N ILE A 71 0.31 -4.60 5.64
CA ILE A 71 0.59 -4.60 7.08
C ILE A 71 2.01 -4.12 7.34
N ALA A 72 3.01 -4.69 6.67
CA ALA A 72 4.40 -4.30 6.82
C ALA A 72 4.64 -2.81 6.53
N GLY A 73 3.97 -2.24 5.52
CA GLY A 73 4.04 -0.81 5.21
C GLY A 73 3.51 0.09 6.36
N GLY A 74 2.38 -0.28 6.95
CA GLY A 74 1.83 0.42 8.13
C GLY A 74 2.71 0.25 9.36
N THR A 75 3.13 -0.98 9.65
CA THR A 75 4.01 -1.30 10.78
C THR A 75 5.35 -0.58 10.67
N ALA A 76 5.95 -0.51 9.48
CA ALA A 76 7.20 0.23 9.27
C ALA A 76 7.03 1.72 9.58
N SER A 77 5.92 2.33 9.17
CA SER A 77 5.61 3.74 9.46
C SER A 77 5.50 4.00 10.96
N HIS A 78 4.73 3.20 11.69
CA HIS A 78 4.58 3.36 13.14
C HIS A 78 5.85 3.00 13.92
N SER A 79 6.59 1.99 13.47
CA SER A 79 7.87 1.62 14.08
C SER A 79 8.90 2.74 13.92
N ALA A 80 8.99 3.36 12.73
CA ALA A 80 9.87 4.49 12.50
C ALA A 80 9.50 5.69 13.39
N HIS A 81 8.21 6.04 13.45
CA HIS A 81 7.72 7.10 14.33
C HIS A 81 8.09 6.84 15.81
N GLY A 82 7.83 5.63 16.31
CA GLY A 82 8.17 5.25 17.69
C GLY A 82 9.68 5.28 17.95
N LYS A 83 10.48 4.86 16.97
CA LYS A 83 11.94 4.90 17.03
C LYS A 83 12.47 6.34 17.07
N GLU A 84 11.91 7.25 16.29
CA GLU A 84 12.26 8.68 16.31
C GLU A 84 12.03 9.28 17.70
N ILE A 85 10.85 9.06 18.29
CA ILE A 85 10.53 9.52 19.64
C ILE A 85 11.50 8.92 20.67
N ALA A 86 11.79 7.62 20.59
CA ALA A 86 12.71 6.97 21.51
C ALA A 86 14.13 7.55 21.44
N HIS A 87 14.61 7.90 20.24
CA HIS A 87 15.90 8.56 20.06
C HIS A 87 15.91 9.99 20.60
N VAL A 88 14.82 10.75 20.39
CA VAL A 88 14.70 12.09 20.98
C VAL A 88 14.72 12.01 22.50
N LEU A 89 13.95 11.10 23.10
CA LEU A 89 13.89 10.92 24.55
C LEU A 89 15.27 10.53 25.13
N LEU A 90 16.00 9.64 24.45
CA LEU A 90 17.37 9.30 24.85
C LEU A 90 18.28 10.54 24.78
N GLY A 91 18.19 11.33 23.71
CA GLY A 91 18.96 12.57 23.56
C GLY A 91 18.68 13.60 24.66
N VAL A 92 17.43 13.71 25.11
CA VAL A 92 17.04 14.55 26.27
C VAL A 92 17.66 14.01 27.56
N ALA A 93 17.53 12.70 27.81
CA ALA A 93 18.08 12.07 29.01
C ALA A 93 19.62 12.18 29.10
N GLU A 94 20.30 12.23 27.96
CA GLU A 94 21.75 12.44 27.87
C GLU A 94 22.17 13.93 27.84
N GLY A 95 21.22 14.87 27.90
CA GLY A 95 21.49 16.31 27.83
C GLY A 95 21.98 16.82 26.47
N LYS A 96 21.85 16.00 25.41
CA LYS A 96 22.24 16.31 24.03
C LYS A 96 21.17 17.13 23.30
N ILE A 97 19.91 16.99 23.68
CA ILE A 97 18.76 17.73 23.16
C ILE A 97 18.19 18.56 24.31
N LYS A 98 17.97 19.87 24.10
CA LYS A 98 17.59 20.83 25.16
C LYS A 98 16.24 21.51 24.95
N ASP A 99 15.66 21.40 23.76
CA ASP A 99 14.38 22.01 23.42
C ASP A 99 13.16 21.17 23.87
N TYR A 100 13.43 20.01 24.46
CA TYR A 100 12.45 19.05 24.98
C TYR A 100 12.77 18.70 26.44
#